data_AF-A0A3S4KNG5-F1
#
_entry.id   AF-A0A3S4KNG5-F1
#
_cell.length_a   1.000
_cell.length_b   1.000
_cell.length_c   1.000
_cell.angle_alpha   90.00
_cell.angle_beta   90.00
_cell.angle_gamma   90.00
#
_symmetry.space_group_name_H-M   'P 1'
#
loop_
_entity.id
_entity.type
_entity.pdbx_description
1 polymer ?
#
loop_
_entity_poly.entity_id
_entity_poly.type
_entity_poly.pdbx_seq_one_letter_code
_entity_poly.pdbx_strand_id
1 'polypeptide(L)' 'MNDKWSPREVVHRDYSSHPPAYAPGYKTSVLRSPKNALISLQNSLSEITGPVFSPRRPGPSG' A
#
# COMPACT_ATOMS: atom_id res chain seq x y z
N MET A 1 18.12 -20.30 12.20
CA MET A 1 16.80 -19.68 12.34
C MET A 1 16.35 -19.39 10.91
N ASN A 2 15.25 -20.01 10.48
CA ASN A 2 14.88 -20.08 9.05
C ASN A 2 14.05 -18.84 8.68
N ASP A 3 14.73 -17.80 8.18
CA ASP A 3 14.05 -16.59 7.73
C ASP A 3 13.39 -16.85 6.37
N LYS A 4 12.09 -17.16 6.41
CA LYS A 4 11.22 -17.52 5.27
C LYS A 4 10.88 -16.33 4.35
N TRP A 5 11.64 -15.23 4.36
CA TRP A 5 11.29 -14.01 3.65
C TRP A 5 12.40 -13.53 2.72
N SER A 6 12.07 -13.38 1.43
CA SER A 6 12.96 -12.76 0.44
C SER A 6 12.90 -11.24 0.59
N PRO A 7 14.04 -10.52 0.67
CA PRO A 7 14.06 -9.05 0.74
C PRO A 7 13.38 -8.33 -0.45
N ARG A 8 13.01 -9.08 -1.50
CA ARG A 8 12.38 -8.57 -2.72
C ARG A 8 10.86 -8.72 -2.72
N GLU A 9 10.26 -9.30 -1.69
CA GLU A 9 8.82 -9.43 -1.58
C GLU A 9 8.31 -8.48 -0.49
N VAL A 10 7.06 -8.02 -0.62
CA VAL A 10 6.35 -7.23 0.40
C VAL A 10 5.20 -8.07 0.95
N VAL A 11 5.05 -8.09 2.27
CA VAL A 11 4.04 -8.93 2.95
C VAL A 11 2.66 -8.44 2.55
N HIS A 12 1.75 -9.37 2.24
CA HIS A 12 0.37 -9.02 1.92
C HIS A 12 -0.28 -8.26 3.08
N ARG A 13 -0.98 -7.18 2.72
CA ARG A 13 -1.67 -6.33 3.67
C ARG A 13 -2.80 -7.12 4.35
N ASP A 14 -2.76 -7.14 5.67
CA ASP A 14 -3.94 -7.51 6.46
C ASP A 14 -4.93 -6.33 6.47
N TYR A 15 -6.08 -6.54 5.84
CA TYR A 15 -7.14 -5.54 5.75
C TYR A 15 -7.94 -5.39 7.04
N SER A 16 -7.91 -6.38 7.94
CA SER A 16 -8.59 -6.29 9.24
C SER A 16 -7.87 -5.37 10.23
N SER A 17 -6.55 -5.26 10.09
CA SER A 17 -5.70 -4.33 10.83
C SER A 17 -5.82 -2.86 10.35
N HIS A 18 -6.59 -2.59 9.30
CA HIS A 18 -6.79 -1.26 8.72
C HIS A 18 -8.27 -0.87 8.69
N PRO A 19 -8.61 0.43 8.66
CA PRO A 19 -10.01 0.84 8.59
C PRO A 19 -10.66 0.38 7.27
N PRO A 20 -11.96 0.03 7.30
CA PRO A 20 -12.68 -0.32 6.09
C PRO A 20 -12.82 0.89 5.17
N ALA A 21 -12.86 0.63 3.86
CA ALA A 21 -13.02 1.70 2.88
C ALA A 21 -14.38 2.41 2.97
N TYR A 22 -15.44 1.65 3.32
CA TYR A 22 -16.78 2.16 3.59
C TYR A 22 -17.03 2.23 5.10
N ALA A 23 -17.00 3.45 5.64
CA ALA A 23 -17.21 3.74 7.05
C ALA A 23 -18.28 4.86 7.17
N PRO A 24 -19.58 4.54 7.31
CA PRO A 24 -20.65 5.53 7.26
C PRO A 24 -20.59 6.57 8.39
N GLY A 25 -19.97 6.23 9.53
CA GLY A 25 -19.69 7.19 10.60
C GLY A 25 -18.74 8.33 10.17
N TYR A 26 -17.90 8.10 9.16
CA TYR A 26 -17.05 9.13 8.55
C TYR A 26 -17.65 9.57 7.21
N LYS A 27 -18.50 10.60 7.26
CA LYS A 27 -19.43 11.01 6.18
C LYS A 27 -18.81 11.08 4.78
N THR A 28 -17.56 11.52 4.65
CA THR A 28 -16.89 11.62 3.34
C THR A 28 -16.58 10.27 2.71
N SER A 29 -16.49 9.18 3.49
CA SER A 29 -16.24 7.81 3.01
C SER A 29 -17.39 7.29 2.16
N VAL A 30 -18.64 7.68 2.44
CA VAL A 30 -19.84 7.15 1.76
C VAL A 30 -19.78 7.28 0.24
N LEU A 31 -19.32 8.43 -0.27
CA LEU A 31 -19.21 8.67 -1.71
C LEU A 31 -17.80 8.46 -2.27
N ARG A 32 -16.83 8.15 -1.40
CA ARG A 32 -15.40 7.97 -1.76
C ARG A 32 -14.89 6.56 -1.52
N SER A 33 -15.77 5.62 -1.17
CA SER A 33 -15.46 4.20 -1.05
C SER A 33 -15.68 3.47 -2.38
N PRO A 34 -14.76 2.61 -2.82
CA PRO A 34 -15.01 1.72 -3.94
C PRO A 34 -16.19 0.79 -3.63
N LYS A 35 -16.99 0.47 -4.65
CA LYS A 35 -18.17 -0.41 -4.52
C LYS A 35 -17.87 -1.89 -4.76
N ASN A 36 -16.75 -2.19 -5.42
CA ASN A 36 -16.31 -3.55 -5.72
C ASN A 36 -15.19 -3.99 -4.77
N ALA A 37 -15.01 -5.29 -4.63
CA ALA A 37 -13.89 -5.85 -3.89
C ALA A 37 -12.54 -5.50 -4.55
N LEU A 38 -11.48 -5.44 -3.74
CA LEU A 38 -10.11 -5.25 -4.23
C LEU A 38 -9.64 -6.51 -4.97
N ILE A 39 -8.90 -6.31 -6.06
CA ILE A 39 -8.22 -7.40 -6.78
C ILE A 39 -6.82 -7.52 -6.20
N SER A 40 -6.48 -8.69 -5.65
CA SER A 40 -5.14 -8.95 -5.13
C SER A 40 -4.21 -9.37 -6.26
N LEU A 41 -3.08 -8.66 -6.41
CA LEU A 41 -2.06 -8.96 -7.41
C LEU A 41 -0.79 -9.51 -6.74
N GLN A 42 -0.01 -10.23 -7.52
CA GLN A 42 1.34 -10.64 -7.15
C GLN A 42 2.29 -9.44 -7.29
N ASN A 43 3.28 -9.35 -6.40
CA ASN A 43 4.29 -8.29 -6.46
C ASN A 43 5.11 -8.39 -7.75
N SER A 44 5.26 -7.27 -8.46
CA SER A 44 6.20 -7.12 -9.57
C SER A 44 7.24 -6.03 -9.24
N LEU A 45 8.16 -5.75 -10.17
CA LEU A 45 9.14 -4.67 -10.00
C LEU A 45 8.48 -3.30 -9.75
N SER A 46 7.27 -3.08 -10.26
CA SER A 46 6.52 -1.83 -10.09
C SER A 46 6.10 -1.60 -8.64
N GLU A 47 5.74 -2.65 -7.90
CA GLU A 47 5.22 -2.56 -6.52
C GLU A 47 6.33 -2.63 -5.47
N ILE A 48 7.46 -3.29 -5.78
CA ILE A 48 8.56 -3.52 -4.80
C ILE A 48 9.65 -2.45 -4.85
N THR A 49 9.59 -1.54 -5.83
CA THR A 49 10.55 -0.43 -5.96
C THR A 49 9.87 0.90 -5.68
N GLY A 50 10.66 1.92 -5.33
CA GLY A 50 10.17 3.27 -5.04
C GLY A 50 11.30 4.29 -5.12
N PRO A 51 10.99 5.60 -5.05
CA PRO A 51 12.00 6.65 -5.16
C PRO A 51 12.90 6.70 -3.92
N VAL A 52 14.18 7.03 -4.13
CA VAL A 52 15.13 7.31 -3.06
C VAL A 52 15.26 8.82 -2.86
N PHE A 53 14.92 9.32 -1.68
CA PHE A 53 15.09 10.73 -1.32
C PHE A 53 16.48 10.94 -0.69
N SER A 54 17.31 11.75 -1.34
CA SER A 54 18.64 12.09 -0.83
C SER A 54 18.56 13.16 0.26
N PRO A 55 19.26 13.02 1.41
CA PRO A 55 19.19 13.97 2.52
C PRO A 55 19.52 15.44 2.16
N ARG A 56 20.32 15.65 1.10
CA ARG A 56 20.76 16.98 0.66
C ARG A 56 19.69 17.79 -0.08
N ARG A 57 18.60 17.17 -0.54
CA ARG A 57 17.59 17.88 -1.33
C ARG A 57 16.17 17.45 -0.97
N PRO A 58 15.39 18.30 -0.28
CA PRO A 58 13.96 18.10 -0.18
C PRO A 58 13.31 18.40 -1.53
N GLY A 59 12.94 17.37 -2.30
CA GLY A 59 12.08 17.51 -3.48
C GLY A 59 12.54 16.74 -4.73
N PRO A 60 11.62 16.40 -5.65
CA PRO A 60 11.93 15.68 -6.89
C PRO A 60 12.70 16.56 -7.87
N SER A 61 13.58 15.95 -8.67
CA SER A 61 14.21 16.59 -9.83
C SER A 61 13.52 16.00 -11.03
N GLY A 62 12.75 16.84 -11.72
CA GLY A 62 12.53 16.66 -13.14
C GLY A 62 13.79 16.96 -13.93
#